data_AF-A0A957GLJ7-F1
#
_entry.id   AF-A0A957GLJ7-F1
#
_cell.length_a   1.000
_cell.length_b   1.000
_cell.length_c   1.000
_cell.angle_alpha   90.00
_cell.angle_beta   90.00
_cell.angle_gamma   90.00
#
_symmetry.space_group_name_H-M   'P 1'
#
loop_
_entity.id
_entity.type
_entity.pdbx_description
1 polymer ?
#
loop_
_entity_poly.entity_id
_entity_poly.type
_entity_poly.pdbx_seq_one_letter_code
_entity_poly.pdbx_strand_id
1 'polypeptide(L)'
;MSDEKQISDDEQMETGQPALAHNLTKRSGKKTKPRHSHKEVDAETVNQVNEQFAACGRCSYFWAGYKLIDQTFVAETAVDPDKPGWLILTSSHAVRDLVHKSFGNRLDLEFYHYEGCCPGCQRPFIFHGGNGESPSFRIRL
;
A
#
# COMPACT_ATOMS: atom_id res chain seq x y z
N MET A 1 -16.41 9.09 -59.55
CA MET A 1 -15.53 8.20 -60.33
C MET A 1 -14.59 7.59 -59.30
N SER A 2 -15.04 6.52 -58.63
CA SER A 2 -14.72 5.11 -58.96
C SER A 2 -13.23 4.87 -58.67
N ASP A 3 -12.84 3.97 -57.75
CA ASP A 3 -13.02 2.52 -57.90
C ASP A 3 -13.07 1.73 -56.58
N GLU A 4 -13.81 0.62 -56.68
CA GLU A 4 -13.96 -0.50 -55.74
C GLU A 4 -12.75 -1.45 -55.72
N LYS A 5 -12.58 -2.20 -54.62
CA LYS A 5 -12.55 -3.68 -54.53
C LYS A 5 -11.72 -4.15 -53.32
N GLN A 6 -12.37 -4.78 -52.33
CA GLN A 6 -12.63 -6.23 -52.19
C GLN A 6 -11.36 -7.04 -51.92
N ILE A 7 -11.24 -7.51 -50.67
CA ILE A 7 -10.34 -8.58 -50.23
C ILE A 7 -11.23 -9.76 -49.83
N SER A 8 -10.86 -10.94 -50.33
CA SER A 8 -11.52 -12.22 -50.17
C SER A 8 -10.44 -13.28 -50.03
N ASP A 9 -10.47 -14.08 -48.96
CA ASP A 9 -9.81 -15.39 -48.79
C ASP A 9 -10.57 -16.05 -47.62
N ASP A 10 -11.44 -17.06 -47.78
CA ASP A 10 -11.23 -18.46 -48.18
C ASP A 10 -10.35 -19.25 -47.20
N GLU A 11 -10.97 -20.06 -46.32
CA GLU A 11 -10.48 -21.41 -46.02
C GLU A 11 -11.57 -22.26 -45.32
N GLN A 12 -11.94 -23.36 -45.98
CA GLN A 12 -12.72 -24.48 -45.45
C GLN A 12 -11.78 -25.58 -44.93
N MET A 13 -12.25 -26.39 -43.96
CA MET A 13 -12.18 -27.87 -43.90
C MET A 13 -12.31 -28.34 -42.43
N GLU A 14 -13.37 -29.12 -42.11
CA GLU A 14 -13.34 -30.57 -41.81
C GLU A 14 -12.55 -30.91 -40.54
N THR A 15 -12.90 -31.80 -39.60
CA THR A 15 -13.87 -32.88 -39.42
C THR A 15 -13.74 -33.30 -37.94
N GLY A 16 -14.69 -34.08 -37.39
CA GLY A 16 -14.38 -34.97 -36.25
C GLY A 16 -15.27 -34.85 -35.02
N GLN A 17 -16.34 -35.64 -34.99
CA GLN A 17 -16.79 -36.34 -33.77
C GLN A 17 -15.81 -37.53 -33.54
N PRO A 18 -15.61 -38.10 -32.31
CA PRO A 18 -16.72 -38.47 -31.43
C PRO A 18 -16.45 -38.58 -29.90
N ALA A 19 -17.57 -38.83 -29.20
CA ALA A 19 -17.75 -39.77 -28.10
C ALA A 19 -17.42 -39.41 -26.62
N LEU A 20 -18.37 -39.90 -25.79
CA LEU A 20 -18.28 -40.38 -24.41
C LEU A 20 -18.48 -39.39 -23.25
N ALA A 21 -19.64 -39.60 -22.60
CA ALA A 21 -19.88 -39.78 -21.18
C ALA A 21 -19.18 -38.84 -20.18
N HIS A 22 -19.94 -38.28 -19.23
CA HIS A 22 -19.79 -38.56 -17.80
C HIS A 22 -20.70 -37.62 -16.99
N ASN A 23 -21.70 -38.24 -16.35
CA ASN A 23 -22.26 -37.94 -15.02
C ASN A 23 -22.08 -36.52 -14.46
N LEU A 24 -23.12 -35.69 -14.58
CA LEU A 24 -23.32 -34.51 -13.73
C LEU A 24 -23.80 -34.94 -12.33
N THR A 25 -22.87 -35.42 -11.51
CA THR A 25 -23.08 -35.52 -10.06
C THR A 25 -22.72 -34.21 -9.37
N LYS A 26 -23.73 -33.67 -8.69
CA LYS A 26 -23.71 -32.68 -7.61
C LYS A 26 -22.33 -32.41 -6.99
N ARG A 27 -21.97 -31.12 -6.89
CA ARG A 27 -21.30 -30.59 -5.68
C ARG A 27 -21.55 -29.08 -5.56
N SER A 28 -22.38 -28.75 -4.57
CA SER A 28 -22.61 -27.40 -4.07
C SER A 28 -21.27 -26.74 -3.70
N GLY A 29 -20.77 -25.88 -4.59
CA GLY A 29 -19.73 -24.92 -4.25
C GLY A 29 -20.32 -23.88 -3.31
N LYS A 30 -20.18 -24.10 -2.00
CA LYS A 30 -20.31 -23.02 -1.01
C LYS A 30 -19.30 -21.96 -1.43
N LYS A 31 -19.80 -20.84 -1.97
CA LYS A 31 -19.05 -19.59 -2.13
C LYS A 31 -18.61 -19.15 -0.74
N THR A 32 -17.43 -19.61 -0.31
CA THR A 32 -16.71 -19.01 0.81
C THR A 32 -16.35 -17.60 0.38
N LYS A 33 -17.14 -16.65 0.88
CA LYS A 33 -16.82 -15.22 0.83
C LYS A 33 -15.39 -15.04 1.35
N PRO A 34 -14.53 -14.24 0.72
CA PRO A 34 -13.24 -13.87 1.31
C PRO A 34 -13.54 -13.17 2.63
N ARG A 35 -13.24 -13.86 3.74
CA ARG A 35 -13.18 -13.24 5.05
C ARG A 35 -11.99 -12.29 4.98
N HIS A 36 -12.25 -11.00 4.86
CA HIS A 36 -11.29 -9.99 5.28
C HIS A 36 -11.01 -10.25 6.76
N SER A 37 -9.94 -10.98 7.04
CA SER A 37 -9.35 -11.01 8.38
C SER A 37 -8.86 -9.60 8.65
N HIS A 38 -9.65 -8.82 9.38
CA HIS A 38 -9.13 -7.74 10.20
C HIS A 38 -8.07 -8.38 11.10
N LYS A 39 -6.80 -8.28 10.71
CA LYS A 39 -5.68 -8.68 11.54
C LYS A 39 -5.67 -7.66 12.67
N GLU A 40 -6.19 -8.05 13.84
CA GLU A 40 -6.06 -7.25 15.05
C GLU A 40 -4.57 -6.95 15.23
N VAL A 41 -4.20 -5.67 15.17
CA VAL A 41 -2.85 -5.24 15.48
C VAL A 41 -2.67 -5.46 16.98
N ASP A 42 -1.71 -6.31 17.33
CA ASP A 42 -1.42 -6.66 18.72
C ASP A 42 -1.07 -5.38 19.51
N ALA A 43 -1.72 -5.18 20.66
CA ALA A 43 -1.48 -4.06 21.54
C ALA A 43 0.00 -3.96 21.95
N GLU A 44 0.69 -5.12 22.03
CA GLU A 44 2.13 -5.20 22.29
C GLU A 44 2.95 -4.51 21.18
N THR A 45 2.54 -4.65 19.92
CA THR A 45 3.22 -4.00 18.79
C THR A 45 3.08 -2.49 18.87
N VAL A 46 1.91 -1.99 19.24
CA VAL A 46 1.67 -0.54 19.38
C VAL A 46 2.52 0.05 20.51
N ASN A 47 2.62 -0.65 21.65
CA ASN A 47 3.46 -0.22 22.77
C ASN A 47 4.93 -0.19 22.40
N GLN A 48 5.43 -1.22 21.71
CA GLN A 48 6.81 -1.26 21.24
C GLN A 48 7.14 -0.08 20.31
N VAL A 49 6.25 0.24 19.37
CA VAL A 49 6.43 1.41 18.50
C VAL A 49 6.41 2.71 19.31
N ASN A 50 5.49 2.86 20.28
CA ASN A 50 5.45 4.04 21.15
C ASN A 50 6.79 4.25 21.89
N GLU A 51 7.36 3.19 22.48
CA GLU A 51 8.63 3.25 23.20
C GLU A 51 9.79 3.67 22.30
N GLN A 52 9.86 3.10 21.10
CA GLN A 52 10.92 3.44 20.14
C GLN A 52 10.86 4.91 19.70
N PHE A 53 9.67 5.47 19.52
CA PHE A 53 9.52 6.90 19.18
C PHE A 53 9.74 7.82 20.39
N ALA A 54 9.46 7.36 21.61
CA ALA A 54 9.67 8.11 22.85
C ALA A 54 11.14 8.45 23.13
N ALA A 55 12.09 7.67 22.58
CA ALA A 55 13.52 7.90 22.73
C ALA A 55 14.04 9.22 22.13
N CYS A 56 13.26 9.92 21.29
CA CYS A 56 13.64 11.22 20.71
C CYS A 56 12.47 12.20 20.71
N GLY A 57 12.66 13.41 21.25
CA GLY A 57 11.61 14.44 21.35
C GLY A 57 10.98 14.84 20.01
N ARG A 58 11.74 14.81 18.90
CA ARG A 58 11.21 15.11 17.56
C ARG A 58 10.40 13.95 17.00
N CYS A 59 10.88 12.72 17.18
CA CYS A 59 10.17 11.53 16.76
C CYS A 59 8.90 11.34 17.59
N SER A 60 8.94 11.56 18.90
CA SER A 60 7.77 11.49 19.76
C SER A 60 6.73 12.57 19.40
N TYR A 61 7.17 13.79 19.08
CA TYR A 61 6.29 14.84 18.57
C TYR A 61 5.61 14.45 17.25
N PHE A 62 6.38 13.99 16.26
CA PHE A 62 5.85 13.46 15.01
C PHE A 62 4.82 12.36 15.28
N TRP A 63 5.18 11.41 16.15
CA TRP A 63 4.36 10.26 16.43
C TRP A 63 3.04 10.61 17.11
N ALA A 64 3.07 11.49 18.09
CA ALA A 64 1.87 12.00 18.75
C ALA A 64 0.98 12.75 17.76
N GLY A 65 1.56 13.61 16.91
CA GLY A 65 0.83 14.33 15.87
C GLY A 65 0.20 13.39 14.85
N TYR A 66 0.91 12.34 14.43
CA TYR A 66 0.42 11.38 13.45
C TYR A 66 -0.83 10.66 13.96
N LYS A 67 -0.81 10.18 15.22
CA LYS A 67 -1.97 9.53 15.86
C LYS A 67 -3.21 10.42 15.96
N LEU A 68 -3.04 11.75 15.96
CA LEU A 68 -4.16 12.70 15.96
C LEU A 68 -4.74 12.91 14.56
N ILE A 69 -3.89 12.88 13.52
CA ILE A 69 -4.29 13.03 12.12
C ILE A 69 -4.99 11.76 11.63
N ASP A 70 -4.40 10.61 11.94
CA ASP A 70 -4.84 9.31 11.49
C ASP A 70 -5.45 8.54 12.67
N GLN A 71 -6.74 8.74 12.91
CA GLN A 71 -7.47 8.08 14.00
C GLN A 71 -7.66 6.57 13.75
N THR A 72 -7.40 6.11 12.52
CA THR A 72 -7.41 4.71 12.12
C THR A 72 -6.08 3.99 12.39
N PHE A 73 -5.12 4.68 13.00
CA PHE A 73 -3.77 4.21 13.32
C PHE A 73 -3.68 2.79 13.92
N VAL A 74 -4.68 2.37 14.72
CA VAL A 74 -4.71 1.03 15.35
C VAL A 74 -4.88 -0.09 14.31
N ALA A 75 -5.31 0.20 13.08
CA ALA A 75 -5.60 -0.81 12.06
C ALA A 75 -4.53 -0.95 10.96
N GLU A 76 -3.72 0.08 10.72
CA GLU A 76 -2.93 0.18 9.47
C GLU A 76 -1.41 0.24 9.65
N THR A 77 -0.89 0.16 10.88
CA THR A 77 0.56 0.07 11.10
C THR A 77 1.09 -1.31 10.72
N ALA A 78 1.17 -1.54 9.41
CA ALA A 78 1.92 -2.63 8.84
C ALA A 78 3.41 -2.30 9.01
N VAL A 79 4.09 -3.07 9.86
CA VAL A 79 5.53 -3.29 9.67
C VAL A 79 5.67 -3.81 8.25
N ASP A 80 6.47 -3.13 7.42
CA ASP A 80 6.68 -3.50 6.02
C ASP A 80 7.10 -4.98 5.98
N PRO A 81 6.27 -5.89 5.41
CA PRO A 81 6.53 -7.32 5.46
C PRO A 81 7.79 -7.69 4.65
N ASP A 82 8.15 -6.86 3.68
CA ASP A 82 9.33 -7.03 2.83
C ASP A 82 10.56 -6.33 3.42
N LYS A 83 10.35 -5.34 4.30
CA LYS A 83 11.42 -4.58 4.98
C LYS A 83 11.17 -4.47 6.50
N PRO A 84 11.52 -5.51 7.28
CA PRO A 84 11.35 -5.48 8.73
C PRO A 84 12.05 -4.26 9.34
N GLY A 85 11.41 -3.63 10.32
CA GLY A 85 11.91 -2.43 11.00
C GLY A 85 11.52 -1.11 10.34
N TRP A 86 10.63 -1.12 9.34
CA TRP A 86 10.01 0.09 8.80
C TRP A 86 8.53 0.12 9.13
N LEU A 87 8.09 1.29 9.56
CA LEU A 87 6.68 1.61 9.74
C LEU A 87 6.15 2.30 8.48
N ILE A 88 5.12 1.72 7.87
CA ILE A 88 4.42 2.35 6.74
C ILE A 88 3.24 3.15 7.28
N LEU A 89 3.16 4.40 6.86
CA LEU A 89 2.16 5.37 7.26
C LEU A 89 1.48 5.96 6.01
N THR A 90 0.18 6.17 6.12
CA THR A 90 -0.61 6.83 5.08
C THR A 90 -0.17 8.28 4.96
N SER A 91 0.19 8.71 3.74
CA SER A 91 0.63 10.08 3.52
C SER A 91 -0.52 10.98 3.11
N SER A 92 -0.67 12.10 3.81
CA SER A 92 -1.61 13.18 3.50
C SER A 92 -0.91 14.53 3.58
N HIS A 93 -1.57 15.60 3.12
CA HIS A 93 -1.02 16.96 3.28
C HIS A 93 -0.70 17.28 4.74
N ALA A 94 -1.58 16.89 5.67
CA ALA A 94 -1.38 17.10 7.10
C ALA A 94 -0.13 16.36 7.62
N VAL A 95 0.13 15.15 7.12
CA VAL A 95 1.35 14.39 7.46
C VAL A 95 2.61 15.08 6.92
N ARG A 96 2.56 15.65 5.71
CA ARG A 96 3.70 16.41 5.14
C ARG A 96 4.01 17.66 5.95
N ASP A 97 2.97 18.40 6.35
CA ASP A 97 3.12 19.54 7.25
C ASP A 97 3.70 19.12 8.60
N LEU A 98 3.27 17.97 9.11
CA LEU A 98 3.79 17.40 10.36
C LEU A 98 5.26 16.99 10.23
N VAL A 99 5.67 16.40 9.10
CA VAL A 99 7.09 16.11 8.79
C VAL A 99 7.92 17.40 8.81
N HIS A 100 7.44 18.46 8.16
CA HIS A 100 8.12 19.76 8.17
C HIS A 100 8.23 20.33 9.59
N LYS A 101 7.17 20.27 10.40
CA LYS A 101 7.20 20.73 11.79
C LYS A 101 8.13 19.89 12.68
N SER A 102 8.20 18.58 12.45
CA SER A 102 8.94 17.65 13.31
C SER A 102 10.43 17.60 12.96
N PHE A 103 10.74 17.53 11.66
CA PHE A 103 12.08 17.24 11.14
C PHE A 103 12.69 18.41 10.36
N GLY A 104 11.88 19.41 9.95
CA GLY A 104 12.34 20.58 9.21
C GLY A 104 12.31 20.41 7.68
N ASN A 105 11.87 19.25 7.19
CA ASN A 105 11.88 18.93 5.77
C ASN A 105 10.54 19.29 5.12
N ARG A 106 10.58 20.13 4.08
CA ARG A 106 9.39 20.44 3.27
C ARG A 106 9.23 19.38 2.19
N LEU A 107 8.15 18.61 2.28
CA LEU A 107 7.77 17.59 1.30
C LEU A 107 6.74 18.20 0.35
N ASP A 108 7.22 18.95 -0.64
CA ASP A 108 6.37 19.61 -1.62
C ASP A 108 5.85 18.60 -2.67
N LEU A 109 4.77 18.95 -3.37
CA LEU A 109 4.07 18.07 -4.32
C LEU A 109 4.92 17.63 -5.52
N GLU A 110 6.07 18.28 -5.76
CA GLU A 110 6.95 18.01 -6.89
C GLU A 110 7.93 16.85 -6.62
N PHE A 111 8.08 16.40 -5.37
CA PHE A 111 8.96 15.30 -5.03
C PHE A 111 8.25 13.96 -5.19
N TYR A 112 8.63 13.19 -6.22
CA TYR A 112 8.21 11.80 -6.38
C TYR A 112 8.85 10.87 -5.37
N HIS A 113 10.01 11.24 -4.84
CA HIS A 113 10.74 10.47 -3.84
C HIS A 113 11.62 11.41 -3.02
N TYR A 114 11.68 11.17 -1.72
CA TYR A 114 12.51 11.93 -0.79
C TYR A 114 13.00 11.03 0.34
N GLU A 115 14.30 11.04 0.61
CA GLU A 115 14.91 10.37 1.77
C GLU A 115 15.45 11.42 2.73
N GLY A 116 15.19 11.23 4.02
CA GLY A 116 15.67 12.12 5.06
C GLY A 116 15.89 11.39 6.38
N CYS A 117 16.41 12.12 7.36
CA CYS A 117 16.64 11.61 8.70
C CYS A 117 16.17 12.63 9.75
N CYS A 118 15.71 12.14 10.90
CA CYS A 118 15.45 13.00 12.05
C CYS A 118 16.75 13.70 12.49
N PRO A 119 16.80 15.04 12.60
CA PRO A 119 18.03 15.74 12.97
C PRO A 119 18.45 15.47 14.43
N GLY A 120 17.54 14.96 15.27
CA GLY A 120 17.82 14.65 16.67
C GLY A 120 18.45 13.27 16.89
N CYS A 121 17.90 12.23 16.27
CA CYS A 121 18.34 10.84 16.50
C CYS A 121 18.80 10.11 15.23
N GLN A 122 18.86 10.82 14.09
CA GLN A 122 19.23 10.27 12.78
C GLN A 122 18.32 9.13 12.29
N ARG A 123 17.12 8.98 12.86
CA ARG A 123 16.11 8.00 12.42
C ARG A 123 15.74 8.25 10.94
N PRO A 124 16.01 7.29 10.02
CA PRO A 124 15.70 7.45 8.62
C PRO A 124 14.20 7.46 8.35
N PHE A 125 13.78 8.25 7.37
CA PHE A 125 12.44 8.25 6.81
C PHE A 125 12.48 8.45 5.30
N ILE A 126 11.45 7.95 4.62
CA ILE A 126 11.33 8.00 3.17
C ILE A 126 9.90 8.39 2.82
N PHE A 127 9.75 9.38 1.96
CA PHE A 127 8.50 9.78 1.35
C PHE A 127 8.50 9.37 -0.13
N HIS A 128 7.39 8.80 -0.59
CA HIS A 128 7.12 8.56 -2.00
C HIS A 128 5.89 9.37 -2.40
N GLY A 129 6.09 10.28 -3.35
CA GLY A 129 5.02 11.03 -4.00
C GLY A 129 4.24 10.13 -4.96
N GLY A 130 2.93 10.38 -5.07
CA GLY A 130 2.06 9.60 -5.95
C GLY A 130 2.15 10.09 -7.39
N ASN A 131 2.68 9.26 -8.30
CA ASN A 131 2.53 9.44 -9.75
C ASN A 131 1.52 8.41 -10.29
N GLY A 132 0.24 8.55 -9.88
CA GLY A 132 -0.82 7.57 -10.15
C GLY A 132 -1.01 6.51 -9.06
N GLU A 133 -0.11 6.43 -8.08
CA GLU A 133 -0.24 5.61 -6.87
C GLU A 133 -0.53 6.49 -5.64
N SER A 134 -1.07 5.89 -4.56
CA SER A 134 -1.28 6.59 -3.30
C SER A 134 0.07 6.96 -2.67
N PRO A 135 0.29 8.22 -2.24
CA PRO A 135 1.54 8.61 -1.62
C PRO A 135 1.76 7.85 -0.31
N SER A 136 3.02 7.50 -0.03
CA SER A 136 3.39 6.76 1.18
C SER A 136 4.49 7.45 1.96
N PHE A 137 4.44 7.32 3.28
CA PHE A 137 5.50 7.75 4.17
C PHE A 137 5.98 6.56 4.99
N ARG A 138 7.30 6.34 5.01
CA ARG A 138 7.92 5.26 5.78
C ARG A 138 8.92 5.84 6.74
N ILE A 139 8.98 5.29 7.95
CA ILE A 139 9.94 5.72 8.96
C ILE A 139 10.47 4.51 9.71
N ARG A 140 11.77 4.52 10.00
CA ARG A 140 12.41 3.40 10.68
C ARG A 140 11.96 3.32 12.14
N LEU A 141 11.71 2.10 12.60
CA LEU A 141 11.43 1.74 13.98
C LEU A 141 12.73 1.78 14.82
#